data_AF-A0A7W2U4U8-F1
#
_entry.id   AF-A0A7W2U4U8-F1
#
_cell.length_a   1.000
_cell.length_b   1.000
_cell.length_c   1.000
_cell.angle_alpha   90.00
_cell.angle_beta   90.00
_cell.angle_gamma   90.00
#
_symmetry.space_group_name_H-M   'P 1'
#
loop_
_entity.id
_entity.type
_entity.pdbx_description
1 polymer ?
#
loop_
_entity_poly.entity_id
_entity_poly.type
_entity_poly.pdbx_seq_one_letter_code
_entity_poly.pdbx_strand_id
1 'polypeptide(L)'
;MFSLFVIVTTLSAKLMPFNNHRNTMYCKQFIILFFISILSACSSINDIPVEGNQVNQDIETRNKQVAALNEWTITGKIAFINSQLRQSATLYWQKNEAEKVESLNLSTLFGIKVLELEQRQDNFTLEVDGNVYDTQNLDALIYSLTGLNLPTRAMNHWLKGLAFLPTDKIVYHAKTQLPQSLTSRYNNKVWQVKYSKYYHIEQFQLAKQLTITQGDLRIKIVIHSWKT
;
A
#
# COMPACT_ATOMS: atom_id res chain seq x y z
N MET A 1 3.35 -20.15 52.78
CA MET A 1 1.99 -19.89 52.24
C MET A 1 1.81 -20.83 51.04
N PHE A 2 1.02 -21.90 51.24
CA PHE A 2 0.55 -22.96 50.30
C PHE A 2 1.60 -23.65 49.40
N SER A 3 2.03 -24.91 49.57
CA SER A 3 1.40 -26.21 49.91
C SER A 3 0.50 -26.82 48.81
N LEU A 4 1.00 -27.86 48.13
CA LEU A 4 0.44 -29.25 48.02
C LEU A 4 1.32 -30.05 47.01
N PHE A 5 2.13 -31.04 47.43
CA PHE A 5 1.84 -32.50 47.62
C PHE A 5 1.52 -33.26 46.32
N VAL A 6 1.94 -34.52 46.02
CA VAL A 6 2.82 -35.52 46.64
C VAL A 6 3.02 -36.70 45.64
N ILE A 7 4.28 -37.11 45.46
CA ILE A 7 4.90 -38.45 45.50
C ILE A 7 4.03 -39.74 45.31
N VAL A 8 4.40 -40.54 44.27
CA VAL A 8 4.72 -42.00 44.16
C VAL A 8 3.75 -43.04 44.80
N THR A 9 3.16 -44.04 44.10
CA THR A 9 3.75 -45.38 43.79
C THR A 9 2.75 -46.32 43.05
N THR A 10 3.26 -46.98 42.00
CA THR A 10 3.06 -48.38 41.50
C THR A 10 1.71 -49.12 41.58
N LEU A 11 1.23 -49.66 40.43
CA LEU A 11 0.93 -51.10 40.32
C LEU A 11 0.92 -51.63 38.87
N SER A 12 1.76 -52.64 38.67
CA SER A 12 1.82 -53.70 37.66
C SER A 12 0.69 -53.84 36.61
N ALA A 13 1.08 -53.90 35.33
CA ALA A 13 0.47 -54.79 34.36
C ALA A 13 1.55 -55.35 33.41
N LYS A 14 1.49 -56.66 33.22
CA LYS A 14 2.54 -57.55 32.74
C LYS A 14 2.17 -58.03 31.32
N LEU A 15 3.17 -58.10 30.43
CA LEU A 15 3.28 -58.95 29.23
C LEU A 15 2.20 -58.84 28.12
N MET A 16 2.57 -58.30 26.96
CA MET A 16 2.79 -59.07 25.70
C MET A 16 3.14 -58.11 24.52
N PRO A 17 3.99 -58.53 23.57
CA PRO A 17 4.42 -57.69 22.46
C PRO A 17 3.43 -57.80 21.29
N PHE A 18 2.92 -56.67 20.80
CA PHE A 18 2.10 -56.64 19.58
C PHE A 18 2.58 -55.55 18.61
N ASN A 19 3.47 -55.99 17.72
CA ASN A 19 3.67 -55.54 16.34
C ASN A 19 3.44 -54.04 16.03
N ASN A 20 4.43 -53.21 16.33
CA ASN A 20 4.39 -51.74 16.15
C ASN A 20 4.95 -51.25 14.80
N HIS A 21 4.94 -52.06 13.74
CA HIS A 21 5.54 -51.67 12.46
C HIS A 21 4.57 -51.03 11.45
N ARG A 22 3.24 -51.20 11.60
CA ARG A 22 2.25 -50.63 10.66
C ARG A 22 1.85 -49.19 11.01
N ASN A 23 1.78 -48.82 12.29
CA ASN A 23 1.33 -47.49 12.73
C ASN A 23 2.37 -46.37 12.51
N THR A 24 3.67 -46.72 12.50
CA THR A 24 4.76 -45.77 12.22
C THR A 24 4.81 -45.34 10.75
N MET A 25 4.35 -46.19 9.83
CA MET A 25 4.27 -45.90 8.39
C MET A 25 3.18 -44.89 8.08
N TYR A 26 1.97 -45.05 8.65
CA TYR A 26 0.87 -44.11 8.42
C TYR A 26 1.12 -42.73 9.06
N CYS A 27 1.75 -42.68 10.23
CA CYS A 27 2.08 -41.41 10.89
C CYS A 27 3.14 -40.61 10.11
N LYS A 28 4.15 -41.28 9.53
CA LYS A 28 5.11 -40.65 8.60
C LYS A 28 4.44 -40.14 7.32
N GLN A 29 3.53 -40.92 6.75
CA GLN A 29 2.79 -40.55 5.53
C GLN A 29 1.93 -39.29 5.75
N PHE A 30 1.25 -39.18 6.90
CA PHE A 30 0.44 -38.01 7.26
C PHE A 30 1.27 -36.75 7.51
N ILE A 31 2.46 -36.87 8.12
CA ILE A 31 3.38 -35.74 8.31
C ILE A 31 3.90 -35.22 6.97
N ILE A 32 4.20 -36.11 6.02
CA ILE A 32 4.66 -35.72 4.67
C ILE A 32 3.52 -35.03 3.88
N LEU A 33 2.29 -35.54 3.96
CA LEU A 33 1.11 -34.91 3.34
C LEU A 33 0.78 -33.54 3.94
N PHE A 34 0.91 -33.39 5.27
CA PHE A 34 0.76 -32.09 5.93
C PHE A 34 1.85 -31.12 5.48
N PHE A 35 3.11 -31.55 5.41
CA PHE A 35 4.22 -30.69 4.99
C PHE A 35 4.05 -30.20 3.54
N ILE A 36 3.63 -31.06 2.61
CA ILE A 36 3.38 -30.70 1.19
C ILE A 36 2.26 -29.65 1.05
N SER A 37 1.22 -29.70 1.90
CA SER A 37 0.14 -28.69 1.88
C SER A 37 0.57 -27.29 2.31
N ILE A 38 1.64 -27.16 3.12
CA ILE A 38 2.12 -25.85 3.59
C ILE A 38 2.98 -25.15 2.51
N LEU A 39 3.52 -25.89 1.53
CA LEU A 39 4.36 -25.30 0.47
C LEU A 39 3.56 -24.54 -0.61
N SER A 40 2.25 -24.77 -0.75
CA SER A 40 1.42 -24.07 -1.75
C SER A 40 0.90 -22.70 -1.30
N ALA A 41 1.23 -22.25 -0.08
CA ALA A 41 0.75 -20.97 0.48
C ALA A 41 1.71 -19.78 0.25
N CYS A 42 2.83 -19.97 -0.47
CA CYS A 42 3.73 -18.87 -0.80
C CYS A 42 3.15 -17.99 -1.91
N SER A 43 2.34 -17.02 -1.50
CA SER A 43 2.21 -15.65 -2.02
C SER A 43 2.66 -15.42 -3.47
N SER A 44 1.70 -15.39 -4.40
CA SER A 44 1.91 -14.86 -5.74
C SER A 44 1.59 -13.37 -5.74
N ILE A 45 2.57 -12.52 -5.46
CA ILE A 45 2.53 -11.11 -5.89
C ILE A 45 2.71 -11.13 -7.41
N ASN A 46 1.60 -11.03 -8.14
CA ASN A 46 1.53 -11.14 -9.60
C ASN A 46 1.86 -9.82 -10.31
N ASP A 47 2.87 -9.08 -9.82
CA ASP A 47 3.19 -7.78 -10.37
C ASP A 47 4.17 -7.96 -11.54
N ILE A 48 3.68 -7.82 -12.78
CA ILE A 48 4.49 -8.02 -13.99
C ILE A 48 4.89 -6.65 -14.57
N PRO A 49 6.19 -6.34 -14.76
CA PRO A 49 6.60 -5.06 -15.36
C PRO A 49 5.95 -4.83 -16.73
N VAL A 50 5.49 -3.62 -17.01
CA VAL A 50 5.06 -3.24 -18.36
C VAL A 50 6.31 -2.96 -19.20
N GLU A 51 6.53 -3.76 -20.24
CA GLU A 51 7.66 -3.57 -21.13
C GLU A 51 7.53 -2.27 -21.96
N GLY A 52 8.62 -1.51 -22.07
CA GLY A 52 8.63 -0.17 -22.69
C GLY A 52 8.38 -0.13 -24.20
N ASN A 53 8.23 -1.29 -24.86
CA ASN A 53 8.22 -1.41 -26.31
C ASN A 53 6.90 -1.89 -26.93
N GLN A 54 5.86 -2.16 -26.13
CA GLN A 54 4.57 -2.63 -26.65
C GLN A 54 3.39 -1.78 -26.15
N VAL A 55 2.49 -1.45 -27.08
CA VAL A 55 1.15 -0.95 -26.74
C VAL A 55 0.38 -2.15 -26.20
N ASN A 56 0.05 -2.14 -24.90
CA ASN A 56 -0.78 -3.18 -24.30
C ASN A 56 -2.26 -2.82 -24.36
N GLN A 57 -2.58 -1.53 -24.24
CA GLN A 57 -3.94 -1.01 -24.13
C GLN A 57 -4.00 0.44 -24.61
N ASP A 58 -5.14 0.86 -25.17
CA ASP A 58 -5.35 2.26 -25.54
C ASP A 58 -5.59 3.16 -24.30
N ILE A 59 -5.31 4.46 -24.46
CA ILE A 59 -5.40 5.47 -23.39
C ILE A 59 -6.80 5.53 -22.78
N GLU A 60 -7.85 5.54 -23.60
CA GLU A 60 -9.23 5.73 -23.14
C GLU A 60 -9.69 4.53 -22.33
N THR A 61 -9.48 3.32 -22.85
CA THR A 61 -9.85 2.09 -22.15
C THR A 61 -9.08 1.96 -20.84
N ARG A 62 -7.77 2.24 -20.83
CA ARG A 62 -6.96 2.20 -19.61
C ARG A 62 -7.49 3.18 -18.56
N ASN A 63 -7.72 4.43 -18.97
CA ASN A 63 -8.19 5.47 -18.05
C ASN A 63 -9.59 5.14 -17.50
N LYS A 64 -10.48 4.59 -18.33
CA LYS A 64 -11.82 4.16 -17.90
C LYS A 64 -11.74 3.02 -16.87
N GLN A 65 -10.89 2.02 -17.12
CA GLN A 65 -10.69 0.92 -16.18
C GLN A 65 -10.12 1.42 -14.85
N VAL A 66 -9.04 2.19 -14.89
CA VAL A 66 -8.37 2.69 -13.69
C VAL A 66 -9.24 3.72 -12.95
N ALA A 67 -10.12 4.45 -13.62
CA ALA A 67 -11.09 5.33 -12.98
C ALA A 67 -12.11 4.54 -12.13
N ALA A 68 -12.46 3.31 -12.54
CA ALA A 68 -13.35 2.44 -11.78
C ALA A 68 -12.67 1.73 -10.59
N LEU A 69 -11.35 1.91 -10.41
CA LEU A 69 -10.62 1.39 -9.25
C LEU A 69 -10.91 2.25 -8.01
N ASN A 70 -11.91 1.80 -7.25
CA ASN A 70 -12.46 2.49 -6.08
C ASN A 70 -11.91 1.97 -4.75
N GLU A 71 -11.44 0.72 -4.71
CA GLU A 71 -10.80 0.12 -3.56
C GLU A 71 -9.35 -0.20 -3.91
N TRP A 72 -8.41 0.25 -3.09
CA TRP A 72 -7.01 -0.10 -3.27
C TRP A 72 -6.24 0.10 -1.97
N THR A 73 -5.12 -0.60 -1.86
CA THR A 73 -4.10 -0.40 -0.85
C THR A 73 -2.73 -0.35 -1.49
N ILE A 74 -1.90 0.59 -1.06
CA ILE A 74 -0.48 0.64 -1.42
C ILE A 74 0.40 0.57 -0.19
N THR A 75 1.51 -0.13 -0.34
CA THR A 75 2.61 -0.12 0.63
C THR A 75 3.89 0.31 -0.06
N GLY A 76 4.72 1.07 0.64
CA GLY A 76 5.90 1.63 0.00
C GLY A 76 6.72 2.55 0.89
N LYS A 77 7.41 3.48 0.24
CA LYS A 77 8.18 4.55 0.86
C LYS A 77 7.79 5.88 0.24
N ILE A 78 7.72 6.90 1.07
CA ILE A 78 7.53 8.29 0.67
C ILE A 78 8.70 9.14 1.16
N ALA A 79 9.09 10.12 0.38
CA ALA A 79 10.09 11.11 0.77
C ALA A 79 9.63 12.52 0.41
N PHE A 80 9.68 13.41 1.39
CA PHE A 80 9.48 14.85 1.23
C PHE A 80 10.87 15.52 1.22
N ILE A 81 11.16 16.24 0.16
CA ILE A 81 12.48 16.79 -0.12
C ILE A 81 12.31 18.26 -0.49
N ASN A 82 13.07 19.13 0.14
CA ASN A 82 13.24 20.52 -0.27
C ASN A 82 14.74 20.90 -0.14
N SER A 83 15.08 22.18 -0.33
CA SER A 83 16.45 22.70 -0.23
C SER A 83 17.08 22.56 1.16
N GLN A 84 16.27 22.46 2.22
CA GLN A 84 16.72 22.43 3.61
C GLN A 84 16.79 21.02 4.19
N LEU A 85 15.84 20.16 3.81
CA LEU A 85 15.65 18.86 4.45
C LEU A 85 15.15 17.79 3.47
N ARG A 86 15.51 16.55 3.80
CA ARG A 86 14.96 15.33 3.23
C ARG A 86 14.44 14.46 4.36
N GLN A 87 13.13 14.28 4.42
CA GLN A 87 12.45 13.37 5.34
C GLN A 87 11.85 12.22 4.55
N SER A 88 12.01 11.00 5.06
CA SER A 88 11.46 9.79 4.42
C SER A 88 10.73 8.94 5.46
N ALA A 89 9.64 8.30 5.01
CA ALA A 89 8.82 7.42 5.83
C ALA A 89 8.41 6.18 5.04
N THR A 90 8.11 5.11 5.75
CA THR A 90 7.32 4.00 5.24
C THR A 90 5.88 4.49 5.04
N LEU A 91 5.25 4.02 3.97
CA LEU A 91 3.91 4.41 3.54
C LEU A 91 3.00 3.18 3.58
N TYR A 92 1.86 3.31 4.24
CA TYR A 92 0.68 2.46 4.06
C TYR A 92 -0.48 3.39 3.72
N TRP A 93 -1.14 3.18 2.59
CA TRP A 93 -2.30 3.98 2.19
C TRP A 93 -3.37 3.09 1.61
N GLN A 94 -4.53 3.10 2.24
CA GLN A 94 -5.71 2.36 1.84
C GLN A 94 -6.86 3.32 1.58
N LYS A 95 -7.65 3.03 0.55
CA LYS A 95 -8.85 3.79 0.23
C LYS A 95 -9.95 2.85 -0.24
N ASN A 96 -11.16 3.10 0.24
CA ASN A 96 -12.40 2.57 -0.29
C ASN A 96 -13.32 3.77 -0.57
N GLU A 97 -13.44 4.13 -1.85
CA GLU A 97 -14.20 5.28 -2.30
C GLU A 97 -15.72 5.06 -2.19
N ALA A 98 -16.18 3.80 -2.33
CA ALA A 98 -17.60 3.46 -2.19
C ALA A 98 -18.10 3.63 -0.75
N GLU A 99 -17.27 3.27 0.23
CA GLU A 99 -17.57 3.42 1.66
C GLU A 99 -17.14 4.78 2.22
N LYS A 100 -16.49 5.63 1.41
CA LYS A 100 -15.86 6.88 1.84
C LYS A 100 -14.91 6.68 3.04
N VAL A 101 -14.05 5.67 2.95
CA VAL A 101 -13.04 5.36 3.96
C VAL A 101 -11.66 5.53 3.36
N GLU A 102 -10.77 6.18 4.09
CA GLU A 102 -9.36 6.35 3.72
C GLU A 102 -8.50 6.19 4.98
N SER A 103 -7.38 5.51 4.87
CA SER A 103 -6.38 5.43 5.93
C SER A 103 -5.00 5.61 5.33
N LEU A 104 -4.29 6.64 5.77
CA LEU A 104 -2.92 6.92 5.38
C LEU A 104 -2.04 6.95 6.63
N ASN A 105 -1.04 6.07 6.63
CA ASN A 105 -0.12 5.86 7.73
C ASN A 105 1.32 6.06 7.25
N LEU A 106 2.01 7.00 7.88
CA LEU A 106 3.44 7.23 7.68
C LEU A 106 4.21 6.87 8.95
N SER A 107 5.26 6.08 8.82
CA SER A 107 6.08 5.65 9.95
C SER A 107 7.57 5.66 9.64
N THR A 108 8.39 5.78 10.67
CA THR A 108 9.84 5.61 10.57
C THR A 108 10.20 4.15 10.26
N LEU A 109 11.48 3.88 9.97
CA LEU A 109 11.98 2.51 9.79
C LEU A 109 11.80 1.63 11.04
N PHE A 110 11.66 2.23 12.23
CA PHE A 110 11.43 1.54 13.49
C PHE A 110 9.94 1.40 13.84
N GLY A 111 9.04 1.72 12.91
CA GLY A 111 7.59 1.59 13.12
C GLY A 111 6.97 2.71 13.96
N ILE A 112 7.75 3.72 14.38
CA ILE A 112 7.20 4.90 15.05
C ILE A 112 6.33 5.66 14.06
N LYS A 113 5.04 5.80 14.38
CA LYS A 113 4.06 6.57 13.61
C LYS A 113 4.42 8.06 13.66
N VAL A 114 4.51 8.69 12.51
CA VAL A 114 4.78 10.14 12.38
C VAL A 114 3.58 10.90 11.85
N LEU A 115 2.69 10.22 11.12
CA LEU A 115 1.43 10.75 10.65
C LEU A 115 0.45 9.61 10.50
N GLU A 116 -0.78 9.80 10.98
CA GLU A 116 -1.92 8.95 10.66
C GLU A 116 -3.10 9.83 10.27
N LEU A 117 -3.72 9.49 9.16
CA LEU A 117 -4.92 10.11 8.66
C LEU A 117 -5.97 9.03 8.51
N GLU A 118 -7.12 9.23 9.12
CA GLU A 118 -8.32 8.44 8.89
C GLU A 118 -9.41 9.33 8.31
N GLN A 119 -10.09 8.85 7.27
CA GLN A 119 -11.33 9.42 6.77
C GLN A 119 -12.47 8.44 7.07
N ARG A 120 -13.57 8.96 7.60
CA ARG A 120 -14.86 8.28 7.60
C ARG A 120 -15.93 9.24 7.12
N GLN A 121 -16.59 8.87 6.03
CA GLN A 121 -17.55 9.74 5.35
C GLN A 121 -16.88 11.05 4.93
N ASP A 122 -17.32 12.18 5.48
CA ASP A 122 -16.83 13.51 5.15
C ASP A 122 -15.94 14.11 6.27
N ASN A 123 -15.65 13.33 7.32
CA ASN A 123 -14.78 13.73 8.42
C ASN A 123 -13.40 13.07 8.30
N PHE A 124 -12.37 13.83 8.65
CA PHE A 124 -10.99 13.39 8.73
C PHE A 124 -10.47 13.57 10.14
N THR A 125 -9.76 12.56 10.64
CA THR A 125 -8.97 12.62 11.87
C THR A 125 -7.50 12.50 11.48
N LEU A 126 -6.69 13.50 11.83
CA LEU A 126 -5.26 13.55 11.57
C LEU A 126 -4.50 13.51 12.90
N GLU A 127 -3.67 12.50 13.10
CA GLU A 127 -2.68 12.45 14.17
C GLU A 127 -1.30 12.78 13.62
N VAL A 128 -0.65 13.80 14.19
CA VAL A 128 0.73 14.18 13.84
C VAL A 128 1.44 14.73 15.08
N ASP A 129 2.67 14.29 15.31
CA ASP A 129 3.48 14.66 16.48
C ASP A 129 2.74 14.47 17.83
N GLY A 130 1.89 13.44 17.92
CA GLY A 130 1.10 13.10 19.11
C GLY A 130 -0.15 13.97 19.34
N ASN A 131 -0.45 14.92 18.45
CA ASN A 131 -1.66 15.72 18.49
C ASN A 131 -2.70 15.18 17.52
N VAL A 132 -3.97 15.15 17.95
CA VAL A 132 -5.11 14.69 17.14
C VAL A 132 -5.96 15.89 16.72
N TYR A 133 -6.30 15.95 15.43
CA TYR A 133 -7.08 17.01 14.82
C TYR A 133 -8.23 16.43 14.01
N ASP A 134 -9.45 16.89 14.28
CA ASP A 134 -10.61 16.56 13.47
C ASP A 134 -10.94 17.71 12.51
N THR A 135 -11.27 17.40 11.26
CA THR A 135 -11.62 18.39 10.25
C THR A 135 -12.52 17.81 9.16
N GLN A 136 -13.30 18.68 8.52
CA GLN A 136 -13.99 18.38 7.25
C GLN A 136 -13.23 18.95 6.05
N ASN A 137 -12.17 19.74 6.29
CA ASN A 137 -11.33 20.36 5.27
C ASN A 137 -9.86 20.01 5.52
N LEU A 138 -9.45 18.85 5.02
CA LEU A 138 -8.10 18.32 5.18
C LEU A 138 -7.04 19.24 4.56
N ASP A 139 -7.32 19.81 3.38
CA ASP A 139 -6.39 20.71 2.68
C ASP A 139 -6.07 21.94 3.56
N ALA A 140 -7.09 22.52 4.22
CA ALA A 140 -6.91 23.67 5.10
C ALA A 140 -6.16 23.32 6.40
N LEU A 141 -6.43 22.15 6.99
CA LEU A 141 -5.73 21.66 8.18
C LEU A 141 -4.25 21.40 7.89
N ILE A 142 -3.92 20.74 6.77
CA ILE A 142 -2.52 20.50 6.40
C ILE A 142 -1.80 21.82 6.18
N TYR A 143 -2.45 22.81 5.55
CA TYR A 143 -1.86 24.13 5.38
C TYR A 143 -1.59 24.83 6.72
N SER A 144 -2.51 24.76 7.69
CA SER A 144 -2.29 25.40 9.00
C SER A 144 -1.15 24.75 9.79
N LEU A 145 -0.96 23.44 9.66
CA LEU A 145 0.08 22.70 10.38
C LEU A 145 1.46 22.80 9.72
N THR A 146 1.53 22.85 8.39
CA THR A 146 2.80 22.71 7.65
C THR A 146 3.16 23.92 6.80
N GLY A 147 2.22 24.83 6.55
CA GLY A 147 2.32 25.89 5.55
C GLY A 147 2.28 25.39 4.10
N LEU A 148 2.13 24.08 3.87
CA LEU A 148 2.09 23.48 2.54
C LEU A 148 0.65 23.36 2.03
N ASN A 149 0.43 23.78 0.79
CA ASN A 149 -0.86 23.60 0.10
C ASN A 149 -0.89 22.23 -0.59
N LEU A 150 -0.82 21.13 0.17
CA LEU A 150 -0.82 19.80 -0.43
C LEU A 150 -2.19 19.49 -1.07
N PRO A 151 -2.24 19.02 -2.33
CA PRO A 151 -3.48 18.82 -3.04
C PRO A 151 -4.03 17.41 -2.77
N THR A 152 -4.48 17.14 -1.54
CA THR A 152 -4.78 15.77 -1.07
C THR A 152 -5.79 15.03 -1.97
N ARG A 153 -6.84 15.74 -2.41
CA ARG A 153 -7.84 15.20 -3.34
C ARG A 153 -7.26 14.90 -4.72
N ALA A 154 -6.38 15.77 -5.23
CA ALA A 154 -5.73 15.55 -6.52
C ALA A 154 -4.71 14.41 -6.44
N MET A 155 -4.00 14.26 -5.32
CA MET A 155 -3.02 13.18 -5.13
C MET A 155 -3.63 11.79 -5.30
N ASN A 156 -4.88 11.59 -4.87
CA ASN A 156 -5.62 10.35 -5.09
C ASN A 156 -5.79 10.00 -6.59
N HIS A 157 -6.07 11.00 -7.43
CA HIS A 157 -6.18 10.82 -8.89
C HIS A 157 -4.81 10.67 -9.54
N TRP A 158 -3.86 11.50 -9.12
CA TRP A 158 -2.50 11.47 -9.62
C TRP A 158 -1.82 10.15 -9.29
N LEU A 159 -2.10 9.51 -8.16
CA LEU A 159 -1.59 8.19 -7.80
C LEU A 159 -1.96 7.14 -8.88
N LYS A 160 -3.18 7.22 -9.40
CA LYS A 160 -3.72 6.37 -10.48
C LYS A 160 -3.27 6.80 -11.89
N GLY A 161 -2.54 7.91 -12.01
CA GLY A 161 -2.15 8.49 -13.29
C GLY A 161 -3.34 9.08 -14.06
N LEU A 162 -4.32 9.63 -13.35
CA LEU A 162 -5.51 10.27 -13.91
C LEU A 162 -5.49 11.77 -13.64
N ALA A 163 -6.17 12.52 -14.52
CA ALA A 163 -6.42 13.95 -14.34
C ALA A 163 -7.41 14.14 -13.19
N PHE A 164 -7.14 15.12 -12.33
CA PHE A 164 -8.09 15.54 -11.29
C PHE A 164 -8.98 16.68 -11.81
N LEU A 165 -8.38 17.67 -12.48
CA LEU A 165 -9.10 18.77 -13.10
C LEU A 165 -9.19 18.59 -14.62
N PRO A 166 -10.25 19.12 -15.27
CA PRO A 166 -10.34 19.14 -16.74
C PRO A 166 -9.19 19.90 -17.43
N THR A 167 -8.53 20.79 -16.69
CA THR A 167 -7.40 21.59 -17.17
C THR A 167 -6.04 20.90 -16.99
N ASP A 168 -6.01 19.74 -16.32
CA ASP A 168 -4.79 18.95 -16.17
C ASP A 168 -4.33 18.43 -17.53
N LYS A 169 -3.02 18.46 -17.76
CA LYS A 169 -2.42 17.99 -19.01
C LYS A 169 -1.59 16.75 -18.73
N ILE A 170 -1.93 15.64 -19.39
CA ILE A 170 -1.17 14.40 -19.30
C ILE A 170 -0.42 14.18 -20.60
N VAL A 171 0.87 13.90 -20.49
CA VAL A 171 1.71 13.45 -21.60
C VAL A 171 1.84 11.93 -21.47
N TYR A 172 1.43 11.23 -22.52
CA TYR A 172 1.51 9.77 -22.60
C TYR A 172 2.77 9.35 -23.36
N HIS A 173 3.34 8.22 -22.94
CA HIS A 173 4.49 7.64 -23.61
C HIS A 173 4.09 7.12 -24.99
N ALA A 174 4.88 7.43 -26.03
CA ALA A 174 4.50 7.21 -27.43
C ALA A 174 4.21 5.74 -27.79
N LYS A 175 4.88 4.78 -27.13
CA LYS A 175 4.69 3.34 -27.38
C LYS A 175 3.69 2.73 -26.41
N THR A 176 4.03 2.68 -25.13
CA THR A 176 3.18 2.05 -24.11
C THR A 176 1.83 2.76 -23.88
N GLN A 177 1.66 4.01 -24.33
CA GLN A 177 0.48 4.83 -24.08
C GLN A 177 0.15 5.03 -22.59
N LEU A 178 1.12 4.81 -21.71
CA LEU A 178 1.00 5.04 -20.28
C LEU A 178 1.33 6.49 -19.93
N PRO A 179 0.71 7.07 -18.88
CA PRO A 179 1.07 8.41 -18.41
C PRO A 179 2.58 8.48 -18.11
N GLN A 180 3.26 9.48 -18.68
CA GLN A 180 4.67 9.75 -18.39
C GLN A 180 4.81 10.96 -17.47
N SER A 181 3.98 11.98 -17.69
CA SER A 181 3.90 13.14 -16.81
C SER A 181 2.52 13.78 -16.81
N LEU A 182 2.18 14.44 -15.71
CA LEU A 182 0.97 15.23 -15.54
C LEU A 182 1.36 16.64 -15.06
N THR A 183 0.73 17.67 -15.62
CA THR A 183 0.82 19.05 -15.12
C THR A 183 -0.56 19.53 -14.70
N SER A 184 -0.67 20.04 -13.47
CA SER A 184 -1.91 20.55 -12.89
C SER A 184 -1.71 21.96 -12.33
N ARG A 185 -2.72 22.81 -12.47
CA ARG A 185 -2.80 24.09 -11.75
C ARG A 185 -3.86 23.97 -10.66
N TYR A 186 -3.41 23.83 -9.41
CA TYR A 186 -4.27 23.63 -8.25
C TYR A 186 -3.88 24.61 -7.14
N ASN A 187 -4.87 25.28 -6.53
CA ASN A 187 -4.67 26.33 -5.51
C ASN A 187 -3.59 27.36 -5.88
N ASN A 188 -3.65 27.87 -7.13
CA ASN A 188 -2.71 28.85 -7.69
C ASN A 188 -1.24 28.39 -7.71
N LYS A 189 -0.98 27.08 -7.57
CA LYS A 189 0.34 26.47 -7.71
C LYS A 189 0.37 25.54 -8.93
N VAL A 190 1.53 25.46 -9.57
CA VAL A 190 1.77 24.51 -10.66
C VAL A 190 2.40 23.25 -10.07
N TRP A 191 1.71 22.13 -10.24
CA TRP A 191 2.15 20.80 -9.84
C TRP A 191 2.60 20.03 -11.08
N GLN A 192 3.72 19.35 -10.96
CA GLN A 192 4.21 18.44 -11.99
C GLN A 192 4.37 17.05 -11.37
N VAL A 193 3.83 16.04 -12.04
CA VAL A 193 3.96 14.64 -11.65
C VAL A 193 4.72 13.90 -12.74
N LYS A 194 5.70 13.09 -12.35
CA LYS A 194 6.41 12.16 -13.23
C LYS A 194 6.13 10.74 -12.79
N TYR A 195 5.84 9.89 -13.77
CA TYR A 195 5.50 8.49 -13.58
C TYR A 195 6.59 7.58 -14.14
N SER A 196 6.82 6.45 -13.50
CA SER A 196 7.80 5.46 -13.95
C SER A 196 7.53 4.10 -13.30
N LYS A 197 8.18 3.05 -13.84
CA LYS A 197 8.08 1.67 -13.34
C LYS A 197 6.63 1.19 -13.33
N TYR A 198 6.00 1.13 -14.49
CA TYR A 198 4.64 0.58 -14.59
C TYR A 198 4.66 -0.94 -14.49
N TYR A 199 3.62 -1.49 -13.85
CA TYR A 199 3.38 -2.92 -13.70
C TYR A 199 1.93 -3.22 -14.04
N HIS A 200 1.69 -4.42 -14.56
CA HIS A 200 0.38 -5.06 -14.55
C HIS A 200 0.11 -5.55 -13.13
N ILE A 201 -0.94 -5.03 -12.53
CA ILE A 201 -1.51 -5.40 -11.23
C ILE A 201 -2.92 -5.88 -11.53
N GLU A 202 -3.13 -7.19 -11.55
CA GLU A 202 -4.37 -7.80 -12.06
C GLU A 202 -4.69 -7.27 -13.48
N GLN A 203 -5.85 -6.66 -13.69
CA GLN A 203 -6.25 -6.02 -14.96
C GLN A 203 -5.71 -4.60 -15.15
N PHE A 204 -5.03 -4.00 -14.16
CA PHE A 204 -4.64 -2.59 -14.18
C PHE A 204 -3.18 -2.38 -14.55
N GLN A 205 -2.89 -1.30 -15.27
CA GLN A 205 -1.53 -0.81 -15.48
C GLN A 205 -1.25 0.38 -14.58
N LEU A 206 -0.52 0.15 -13.48
CA LEU A 206 -0.26 1.13 -12.43
C LEU A 206 1.23 1.42 -12.28
N ALA A 207 1.57 2.68 -11.99
CA ALA A 207 2.94 3.09 -11.71
C ALA A 207 3.35 2.62 -10.31
N LYS A 208 4.59 2.13 -10.18
CA LYS A 208 5.22 1.89 -8.87
C LYS A 208 6.15 3.01 -8.42
N GLN A 209 6.35 4.05 -9.24
CA GLN A 209 7.14 5.19 -8.82
C GLN A 209 6.57 6.50 -9.37
N LEU A 210 6.28 7.43 -8.46
CA LEU A 210 5.74 8.75 -8.75
C LEU A 210 6.64 9.81 -8.11
N THR A 211 6.85 10.91 -8.81
CA THR A 211 7.54 12.09 -8.25
C THR A 211 6.72 13.32 -8.55
N ILE A 212 6.24 13.97 -7.49
CA ILE A 212 5.42 15.18 -7.53
C ILE A 212 6.31 16.35 -7.14
N THR A 213 6.28 17.44 -7.91
CA THR A 213 7.08 18.64 -7.64
C THR A 213 6.23 19.91 -7.72
N GLN A 214 6.48 20.82 -6.78
CA GLN A 214 5.89 22.17 -6.74
C GLN A 214 6.92 23.14 -6.12
N GLY A 215 7.49 24.03 -6.93
CA GLY A 215 8.56 24.92 -6.45
C GLY A 215 9.76 24.11 -5.95
N ASP A 216 10.19 24.37 -4.71
CA ASP A 216 11.28 23.64 -4.04
C ASP A 216 10.84 22.30 -3.43
N LEU A 217 9.53 22.06 -3.30
CA LEU A 217 9.00 20.81 -2.75
C LEU A 217 9.04 19.69 -3.80
N ARG A 218 9.60 18.54 -3.41
CA ARG A 218 9.55 17.29 -4.14
C ARG A 218 9.06 16.16 -3.24
N ILE A 219 7.97 15.52 -3.64
CA ILE A 219 7.42 14.33 -2.99
C ILE A 219 7.72 13.14 -3.90
N LYS A 220 8.51 12.18 -3.42
CA LYS A 220 8.81 10.94 -4.15
C LYS A 220 8.11 9.77 -3.46
N ILE A 221 7.29 9.05 -4.21
CA ILE A 221 6.59 7.84 -3.76
C ILE A 221 7.15 6.65 -4.53
N VAL A 222 7.60 5.64 -3.80
CA VAL A 222 8.01 4.33 -4.34
C VAL A 222 7.07 3.30 -3.74
N ILE A 223 6.27 2.67 -4.60
CA ILE A 223 5.29 1.67 -4.22
C ILE A 223 5.93 0.29 -4.39
N HIS A 224 5.91 -0.50 -3.34
CA HIS A 224 6.40 -1.87 -3.37
C HIS A 224 5.29 -2.83 -3.82
N SER A 225 4.08 -2.67 -3.27
CA SER A 225 2.92 -3.48 -3.57
C SER A 225 1.67 -2.61 -3.72
N TRP A 226 0.88 -2.96 -4.73
CA TRP A 226 -0.51 -2.59 -4.87
C TRP A 226 -1.37 -3.79 -4.46
N LYS A 227 -2.55 -3.51 -3.92
CA LYS A 227 -3.66 -4.45 -3.76
C LYS A 227 -4.91 -3.72 -4.25
N THR A 228 -5.64 -4.31 -5.19
CA THR A 228 -6.80 -3.72 -5.86
C THR A 228 -8.05 -4.53 -5.62
#